data_AF-A0A178WZP9-F1
#
_entry.id   AF-A0A178WZP9-F1
#
_cell.length_a   1.000
_cell.length_b   1.000
_cell.length_c   1.000
_cell.angle_alpha   90.00
_cell.angle_beta   90.00
_cell.angle_gamma   90.00
#
_symmetry.space_group_name_H-M   'P 1'
#
loop_
_entity.id
_entity.type
_entity.pdbx_description
1 polymer ?
#
loop_
_entity_poly.entity_id
_entity_poly.type
_entity_poly.pdbx_seq_one_letter_code
_entity_poly.pdbx_strand_id
1 'polypeptide(L)' 'MTDIKQLTVLGTGVLGSQIAYQAAYSGFRVSAYDIDHAVIAEAKERFAAIYERGRGL' A
#
# COMPACT_ATOMS: atom_id res chain seq x y z
N MET A 1 21.73 8.66 10.09
CA MET A 1 20.76 7.88 9.28
C MET A 1 19.49 8.71 9.18
N THR A 2 18.89 8.83 8.01
CA THR A 2 17.65 9.62 7.83
C THR A 2 16.47 8.79 8.31
N ASP A 3 15.65 9.37 9.19
CA ASP A 3 14.43 8.77 9.73
C ASP A 3 13.22 9.06 8.83
N ILE A 4 12.55 8.01 8.33
CA ILE A 4 11.37 8.15 7.46
C ILE A 4 10.12 8.23 8.35
N LYS A 5 9.63 9.44 8.56
CA LYS A 5 8.45 9.71 9.40
C LYS A 5 7.12 9.43 8.70
N GLN A 6 7.10 9.56 7.38
CA GLN A 6 5.92 9.38 6.53
C GLN A 6 6.37 8.94 5.14
N LEU A 7 5.72 7.90 4.61
CA LEU A 7 5.90 7.42 3.25
C LEU A 7 4.62 7.66 2.47
N THR A 8 4.71 8.34 1.33
CA THR A 8 3.58 8.58 0.44
C THR A 8 3.79 7.85 -0.87
N VAL A 9 2.83 7.01 -1.25
CA VAL A 9 2.83 6.30 -2.53
C VAL A 9 1.84 6.98 -3.46
N LEU A 10 2.31 7.43 -4.62
CA LEU A 10 1.47 7.96 -5.69
C LEU A 10 1.25 6.87 -6.72
N GLY A 11 0.00 6.43 -6.86
CA GLY A 11 -0.42 5.29 -7.66
C GLY A 11 -0.66 4.04 -6.81
N THR A 12 -1.80 3.42 -7.03
CA THR A 12 -2.30 2.26 -6.28
C THR A 12 -2.63 1.07 -7.19
N GLY A 13 -2.02 1.04 -8.39
CA GLY A 13 -1.95 -0.16 -9.22
C GLY A 13 -1.15 -1.29 -8.55
N VAL A 14 -0.75 -2.30 -9.33
CA VAL A 14 -0.11 -3.52 -8.80
C VAL A 14 1.12 -3.23 -7.93
N LEU A 15 2.10 -2.51 -8.47
CA LEU A 15 3.36 -2.23 -7.76
C LEU A 15 3.14 -1.26 -6.58
N GLY A 16 2.42 -0.16 -6.82
CA GLY A 16 2.13 0.84 -5.77
C GLY A 16 1.42 0.24 -4.57
N SER A 17 0.47 -0.66 -4.81
CA SER A 17 -0.22 -1.38 -3.74
C SER A 17 0.71 -2.28 -2.92
N GLN A 18 1.63 -2.99 -3.57
CA GLN A 18 2.61 -3.83 -2.87
C GLN A 18 3.59 -3.00 -2.03
N ILE A 19 4.11 -1.91 -2.59
CA ILE A 19 5.00 -0.98 -1.86
C ILE A 19 4.29 -0.41 -0.64
N ALA A 20 3.07 0.12 -0.82
CA ALA A 20 2.29 0.70 0.26
C ALA A 20 2.00 -0.32 1.37
N TYR A 21 1.57 -1.52 0.99
CA TYR A 21 1.27 -2.59 1.93
C TYR A 21 2.52 -3.04 2.70
N GLN A 22 3.63 -3.33 2.02
CA GLN A 22 4.83 -3.83 2.65
C GLN A 22 5.50 -2.78 3.54
N ALA A 23 5.49 -1.51 3.14
CA ALA A 23 5.96 -0.41 3.98
C ALA A 23 5.10 -0.27 5.25
N ALA A 24 3.78 -0.34 5.12
CA ALA A 24 2.88 -0.29 6.28
C ALA A 24 3.08 -1.51 7.21
N TYR A 25 3.22 -2.71 6.63
CA TYR A 25 3.52 -3.94 7.36
C TYR A 25 4.86 -3.87 8.10
N SER A 26 5.85 -3.19 7.52
CA SER A 26 7.16 -2.95 8.12
C SER A 26 7.17 -1.83 9.19
N GLY A 27 6.00 -1.25 9.51
CA GLY A 27 5.84 -0.26 10.57
C GLY A 27 6.00 1.20 10.15
N PHE A 28 6.12 1.49 8.85
CA PHE A 28 6.13 2.88 8.38
C PHE A 28 4.71 3.47 8.39
N ARG A 29 4.61 4.78 8.68
CA ARG A 29 3.37 5.52 8.45
C ARG A 29 3.20 5.76 6.95
N VAL A 30 2.16 5.19 6.35
CA VAL A 30 1.94 5.21 4.89
C VAL A 30 0.67 5.95 4.51
N SER A 31 0.72 6.71 3.41
CA SER A 31 -0.45 7.22 2.70
C SER A 31 -0.34 6.84 1.23
N ALA A 32 -1.43 6.32 0.65
CA ALA A 32 -1.49 5.96 -0.76
C ALA A 32 -2.54 6.83 -1.46
N TYR A 33 -2.17 7.40 -2.61
CA TYR A 33 -3.00 8.30 -3.41
C TYR A 33 -3.16 7.78 -4.82
N ASP A 34 -4.31 8.05 -5.41
CA ASP A 34 -4.58 7.81 -6.82
C ASP A 34 -5.50 8.91 -7.38
N ILE A 35 -5.73 8.88 -8.68
CA ILE A 35 -6.40 9.94 -9.44
C ILE A 35 -7.87 10.14 -9.06
N ASP A 36 -8.55 9.07 -8.62
CA ASP A 36 -9.96 9.13 -8.24
C ASP A 36 -10.36 8.06 -7.19
N HIS A 37 -11.61 8.17 -6.72
CA HIS A 37 -12.17 7.27 -5.72
C HIS A 37 -12.40 5.84 -6.20
N ALA A 38 -12.65 5.61 -7.49
CA ALA A 38 -12.87 4.28 -8.03
C ALA A 38 -11.57 3.47 -7.98
N VAL A 39 -10.44 4.08 -8.37
CA VAL A 39 -9.13 3.42 -8.29
C VAL A 39 -8.74 3.11 -6.83
N ILE A 40 -9.06 4.02 -5.89
CA ILE A 40 -8.85 3.77 -4.46
C ILE A 40 -9.72 2.62 -3.93
N ALA A 41 -10.94 2.44 -4.45
CA ALA A 41 -11.78 1.30 -4.08
C ALA A 41 -11.14 -0.02 -4.54
N GLU A 42 -10.66 -0.09 -5.77
CA GLU A 42 -9.94 -1.27 -6.27
C GLU A 42 -8.62 -1.52 -5.51
N ALA A 43 -7.92 -0.47 -5.10
CA ALA A 43 -6.70 -0.60 -4.30
C ALA A 43 -6.96 -1.32 -2.97
N LYS A 44 -8.12 -1.10 -2.34
CA LYS A 44 -8.50 -1.81 -1.11
C LYS A 44 -8.64 -3.31 -1.35
N GLU A 45 -9.22 -3.71 -2.48
CA GLU A 45 -9.32 -5.12 -2.86
C GLU A 45 -7.93 -5.72 -3.10
N ARG A 46 -7.02 -4.96 -3.73
CA ARG A 46 -5.63 -5.38 -3.92
C ARG A 46 -4.90 -5.56 -2.59
N PHE A 47 -5.07 -4.65 -1.64
CA PHE A 47 -4.50 -4.80 -0.29
C PHE A 47 -5.02 -6.05 0.42
N ALA A 48 -6.33 -6.31 0.36
CA ALA A 48 -6.91 -7.53 0.90
C ALA A 48 -6.33 -8.79 0.24
N ALA A 49 -6.20 -8.79 -1.09
CA ALA A 49 -5.60 -9.90 -1.82
C ALA A 49 -4.12 -10.14 -1.48
N ILE A 50 -3.34 -9.07 -1.24
CA ILE A 50 -1.95 -9.17 -0.78
C ILE A 50 -1.90 -9.78 0.63
N TYR A 51 -2.78 -9.33 1.54
CA TYR A 51 -2.88 -9.89 2.88
C TYR A 51 -3.21 -11.39 2.84
N GLU A 52 -4.25 -11.79 2.09
CA GLU A 52 -4.65 -13.20 2.01
C GLU A 52 -3.55 -14.11 1.44
N ARG A 53 -2.80 -13.64 0.44
CA ARG A 53 -1.64 -14.38 -0.09
C ARG A 53 -0.52 -14.51 0.93
N GLY A 54 -0.32 -13.49 1.77
CA GLY A 54 0.71 -13.47 2.81
C GLY A 54 0.39 -14.32 4.04
N ARG A 55 -0.90 -14.62 4.30
CA ARG A 55 -1.34 -15.45 5.46
C ARG A 55 -0.88 -16.92 5.40
N GLY A 56 -0.38 -17.39 4.26
CA GLY A 56 0.14 -18.74 4.09
C GLY A 56 1.64 -18.89 4.39
N LEU A 57 2.31 -17.83 4.85
CA LEU A 57 3.73 -17.78 5.20
C LEU A 57 3.93 -17.73 6.72
#